data_AF-I1C182-F1
#
_entry.id   AF-I1C182-F1
#
_cell.length_a   1.000
_cell.length_b   1.000
_cell.length_c   1.000
_cell.angle_alpha   90.00
_cell.angle_beta   90.00
_cell.angle_gamma   90.00
#
_symmetry.space_group_name_H-M   'P 1'
#
loop_
_entity.id
_entity.type
_entity.pdbx_description
1 polymer ?
#
loop_
_entity_poly.entity_id
_entity_poly.type
_entity_poly.pdbx_seq_one_letter_code
_entity_poly.pdbx_strand_id
1 'polypeptide(L)'
;MPTSKPEDSVLKAFYALGGTNATVDQIKQFVKENFLEAGTEVKMLRDVTVQKVEWIDGIQDQVYQGWMDHLNNAWRNLTFVFDNSVLCKGCVSSTLPVKRPFVVPGGRFREFYYWDSFFVIKGLLLSEQIGLARDMIENFFDFIDLYGFMPNGARIYYLNRSQPPFLSLMVKIYYEKTRDKDFMIHALPYLDKEYHFWMSNSTIQIKDPKNPKKTYILNHYTTQNKSPRPESYVEDYNAVNQSYSTSIKDRMYADIAAGAETGWDYSSRWTINKVASPHQMASYEMLRTINTQNIIPIDLNSLLWSMEHNLSKWHKLFTSNKKKSIYYAQQARNRLKAIDRLMWNDKDCSFYDFNLTSRAQNAEYTPANLYPFWLDAIPEHLLSNKTKLSHTMDETERSLRKYPGILTTSYHNTTMQWDWPNGWPPLTFIAIQSFQNINRILNSQLNTSEAYKTGCNTSFDHLEQALADRYAASAYCGWHKTGGSPFEKTMDDGHMFEKFDVNSIGNIGGQGEYIPQIGFGWTNGVAMWILDTFRNLKAPRDCMQMITIDI
;
A
#
# COMPACT_ATOMS: atom_id res chain seq x y z
N MET A 1 -2.52 9.59 22.29
CA MET A 1 -1.73 10.60 23.02
C MET A 1 -1.01 9.90 24.16
N PRO A 2 0.27 10.18 24.42
CA PRO A 2 0.92 9.69 25.62
C PRO A 2 0.29 10.29 26.88
N THR A 3 0.29 9.56 27.98
CA THR A 3 -0.16 10.11 29.25
C THR A 3 0.89 11.08 29.80
N SER A 4 0.45 12.16 30.45
CA SER A 4 1.32 13.09 31.18
C SER A 4 1.48 12.72 32.65
N LYS A 5 0.73 11.70 33.10
CA LYS A 5 0.76 11.12 34.45
C LYS A 5 0.77 9.59 34.36
N PRO A 6 1.10 8.87 35.45
CA PRO A 6 1.03 7.42 35.47
C PRO A 6 -0.35 6.90 35.10
N GLU A 7 -0.42 5.79 34.36
CA GLU A 7 -1.67 5.23 33.81
C GLU A 7 -2.77 5.09 34.88
N ASP A 8 -2.45 4.52 36.04
CA ASP A 8 -3.41 4.36 37.16
C ASP A 8 -3.99 5.69 37.64
N SER A 9 -3.19 6.76 37.62
CA SER A 9 -3.63 8.10 38.01
C SER A 9 -4.59 8.69 36.98
N VAL A 10 -4.31 8.46 35.69
CA VAL A 10 -5.18 8.89 34.58
C VAL A 10 -6.51 8.14 34.63
N LEU A 11 -6.49 6.82 34.84
CA LEU A 11 -7.70 6.01 34.99
C LEU A 11 -8.54 6.45 36.19
N LYS A 12 -7.91 6.70 37.34
CA LYS A 12 -8.60 7.23 38.52
C LYS A 12 -9.26 8.58 38.24
N ALA A 13 -8.55 9.49 37.56
CA ALA A 13 -9.10 10.80 37.17
C ALA A 13 -10.25 10.65 36.16
N PHE A 14 -10.16 9.69 35.23
CA PHE A 14 -11.23 9.39 34.27
C PHE A 14 -12.50 8.89 34.98
N TYR A 15 -12.38 7.94 35.90
CA TYR A 15 -13.54 7.44 36.66
C TYR A 15 -14.16 8.49 37.57
N ALA A 16 -13.39 9.48 38.01
CA ALA A 16 -13.89 10.61 38.80
C ALA A 16 -14.74 11.61 37.98
N LEU A 17 -14.77 11.53 36.64
CA LEU A 17 -15.58 12.43 35.80
C LEU A 17 -17.09 12.20 35.93
N GLY A 18 -17.53 11.07 36.49
CA GLY A 18 -18.97 10.77 36.64
C GLY A 18 -19.61 10.16 35.39
N GLY A 19 -18.82 9.59 34.47
CA GLY A 19 -19.30 8.86 33.30
C GLY A 19 -20.09 9.73 32.32
N THR A 20 -21.32 9.32 31.98
CA THR A 20 -22.19 10.03 31.03
C THR A 20 -22.67 11.40 31.51
N ASN A 21 -22.44 11.74 32.79
CA ASN A 21 -22.79 13.04 33.35
C ASN A 21 -21.69 14.10 33.17
N ALA A 22 -20.50 13.71 32.68
CA ALA A 22 -19.40 14.64 32.45
C ALA A 22 -19.74 15.63 31.33
N THR A 23 -19.51 16.92 31.57
CA THR A 23 -19.67 17.96 30.54
C THR A 23 -18.52 17.91 29.53
N VAL A 24 -18.74 18.48 28.35
CA VAL A 24 -17.70 18.63 27.33
C VAL A 24 -16.47 19.36 27.87
N ASP A 25 -16.66 20.39 28.70
CA ASP A 25 -15.55 21.15 29.28
C ASP A 25 -14.78 20.34 30.33
N GLN A 26 -15.46 19.52 31.13
CA GLN A 26 -14.81 18.59 32.05
C GLN A 26 -13.95 17.56 31.29
N ILE A 27 -14.44 17.04 30.17
CA ILE A 27 -13.69 16.11 29.32
C ILE A 27 -12.46 16.80 28.71
N LYS A 28 -12.63 18.01 28.15
CA LYS A 28 -11.50 18.79 27.61
C LYS A 28 -10.44 19.07 28.66
N GLN A 29 -10.87 19.47 29.86
CA GLN A 29 -9.96 19.72 30.98
C GLN A 29 -9.24 18.44 31.42
N PHE A 30 -9.96 17.32 31.53
CA PHE A 30 -9.36 16.02 31.80
C PHE A 30 -8.29 15.65 30.78
N VAL A 31 -8.56 15.81 29.48
CA VAL A 31 -7.59 15.52 28.43
C VAL A 31 -6.35 16.40 28.58
N LYS A 32 -6.54 17.71 28.75
CA LYS A 32 -5.47 18.68 28.94
C LYS A 32 -4.58 18.38 30.15
N GLU A 33 -5.17 17.91 31.25
CA GLU A 33 -4.45 17.66 32.50
C GLU A 33 -3.72 16.30 32.55
N ASN A 34 -4.10 15.33 31.72
CA ASN A 34 -3.68 13.93 31.86
C ASN A 34 -2.97 13.36 30.63
N PHE A 35 -2.93 14.09 29.52
CA PHE A 35 -2.25 13.68 28.30
C PHE A 35 -1.26 14.74 27.82
N LEU A 36 -0.17 14.27 27.23
CA LEU A 36 0.73 15.11 26.43
C LEU A 36 0.11 15.37 25.06
N GLU A 37 0.62 16.39 24.36
CA GLU A 37 0.26 16.58 22.96
C GLU A 37 0.60 15.33 22.15
N ALA A 38 -0.27 14.98 21.21
CA ALA A 38 -0.02 13.84 20.36
C ALA A 38 1.33 14.03 19.64
N GLY A 39 2.15 12.97 19.54
CA GLY A 39 3.40 13.01 18.78
C GLY A 39 4.59 13.57 19.55
N THR A 40 4.43 13.94 20.82
CA THR A 40 5.53 14.37 21.70
C THR A 40 6.65 13.32 21.79
N GLU A 41 6.28 12.05 21.63
CA GLU A 41 7.17 10.88 21.65
C GLU A 41 7.88 10.62 20.30
N VAL A 42 7.65 11.44 19.27
CA VAL A 42 8.22 11.29 17.92
C VAL A 42 9.08 12.49 17.59
N LYS A 43 10.39 12.28 17.44
CA LYS A 43 11.35 13.36 17.20
C LYS A 43 11.99 13.22 15.83
N MET A 44 12.02 14.32 15.08
CA MET A 44 12.72 14.39 13.80
C MET A 44 14.23 14.20 14.03
N LEU A 45 14.85 13.31 13.26
CA LEU A 45 16.29 13.10 13.30
C LEU A 45 16.96 14.17 12.44
N ARG A 46 17.67 15.10 13.07
CA ARG A 46 18.23 16.28 12.38
C ARG A 46 19.50 16.00 11.59
N ASP A 47 20.24 14.96 11.94
CA ASP A 47 21.57 14.66 11.38
C ASP A 47 21.52 13.64 10.23
N VAL A 48 20.48 13.70 9.39
CA VAL A 48 20.37 12.84 8.21
C VAL A 48 21.18 13.45 7.07
N THR A 49 22.25 12.77 6.69
CA THR A 49 23.09 13.20 5.55
C THR A 49 22.51 12.68 4.26
N VAL A 50 22.03 13.60 3.41
CA VAL A 50 21.63 13.29 2.03
C VAL A 50 22.72 13.77 1.08
N GLN A 51 23.23 12.85 0.28
CA GLN A 51 24.23 13.13 -0.76
C GLN A 51 23.57 13.35 -2.12
N LYS A 52 24.29 14.03 -3.02
CA LYS A 52 23.90 14.13 -4.42
C LYS A 52 23.98 12.75 -5.08
N VAL A 53 23.06 12.45 -6.00
CA VAL A 53 22.98 11.14 -6.63
C VAL A 53 23.13 11.25 -8.15
N GLU A 54 23.96 10.37 -8.72
CA GLU A 54 24.35 10.39 -10.14
C GLU A 54 23.17 10.24 -11.11
N TRP A 55 22.17 9.42 -10.78
CA TRP A 55 21.04 9.22 -11.68
C TRP A 55 20.17 10.49 -11.84
N ILE A 56 20.10 11.33 -10.80
CA ILE A 56 19.41 12.63 -10.85
C ILE A 56 20.14 13.58 -11.81
N ASP A 57 21.48 13.55 -11.79
CA ASP A 57 22.30 14.31 -12.74
C ASP A 57 22.10 13.88 -14.20
N GLY A 58 21.66 12.64 -14.41
CA GLY A 58 21.33 12.09 -15.72
C GLY A 58 19.94 12.47 -16.26
N ILE A 59 19.09 13.17 -15.49
CA ILE A 59 17.77 13.61 -15.94
C ILE A 59 17.92 14.76 -16.93
N GLN A 60 17.38 14.59 -18.15
CA GLN A 60 17.55 15.58 -19.22
C GLN A 60 16.72 16.85 -19.00
N ASP A 61 15.51 16.71 -18.47
CA ASP A 61 14.62 17.84 -18.20
C ASP A 61 15.03 18.53 -16.90
N GLN A 62 15.47 19.78 -17.00
CA GLN A 62 16.02 20.54 -15.87
C GLN A 62 14.99 20.82 -14.76
N VAL A 63 13.70 20.88 -15.10
CA VAL A 63 12.62 21.06 -14.11
C VAL A 63 12.47 19.78 -13.29
N TYR A 64 12.40 18.64 -13.95
CA TYR A 64 12.36 17.35 -13.24
C TYR A 64 13.64 17.03 -12.50
N GLN A 65 14.81 17.41 -13.02
CA GLN A 65 16.07 17.30 -12.30
C GLN A 65 16.03 18.06 -10.98
N GLY A 66 15.69 19.36 -11.01
CA GLY A 66 15.60 20.18 -9.80
C GLY A 66 14.54 19.67 -8.81
N TRP A 67 13.40 19.18 -9.31
CA TRP A 67 12.38 18.56 -8.46
C TRP A 67 12.87 17.26 -7.80
N MET A 68 13.59 16.38 -8.52
CA MET A 68 14.18 15.16 -7.94
C MET A 68 15.25 15.49 -6.90
N ASP A 69 16.06 16.53 -7.11
CA ASP A 69 17.00 17.03 -6.11
C ASP A 69 16.27 17.49 -4.83
N HIS A 70 15.14 18.17 -4.97
CA HIS A 70 14.28 18.52 -3.83
C HIS A 70 13.78 17.26 -3.10
N LEU A 71 13.23 16.27 -3.81
CA LEU A 71 12.72 15.03 -3.19
C LEU A 71 13.83 14.22 -2.49
N ASN A 72 15.02 14.16 -3.07
CA ASN A 72 16.18 13.53 -2.44
C ASN A 72 16.48 14.19 -1.08
N ASN A 73 16.43 15.52 -1.00
CA ASN A 73 16.65 16.24 0.25
C ASN A 73 15.49 16.12 1.25
N ALA A 74 14.27 15.81 0.80
CA ALA A 74 13.10 15.69 1.65
C ALA A 74 13.21 14.58 2.71
N TRP A 75 14.05 13.55 2.48
CA TRP A 75 14.27 12.48 3.48
C TRP A 75 14.77 13.01 4.82
N ARG A 76 15.49 14.13 4.85
CA ARG A 76 15.93 14.79 6.10
C ARG A 76 14.76 15.20 6.98
N ASN A 77 13.67 15.66 6.35
CA ASN A 77 12.48 16.15 7.03
C ASN A 77 11.46 15.04 7.32
N LEU A 78 11.67 13.85 6.75
CA LEU A 78 10.77 12.71 6.89
C LEU A 78 11.31 11.60 7.79
N THR A 79 12.52 11.76 8.33
CA THR A 79 13.17 10.75 9.20
C THR A 79 13.00 11.09 10.67
N PHE A 80 12.57 10.09 11.44
CA PHE A 80 12.21 10.24 12.85
C PHE A 80 12.79 9.11 13.70
N VAL A 81 12.82 9.35 15.01
CA VAL A 81 13.07 8.38 16.06
C VAL A 81 11.97 8.48 17.11
N PHE A 82 11.62 7.37 17.75
CA PHE A 82 10.78 7.42 18.94
C PHE A 82 11.65 7.77 20.14
N ASP A 83 11.24 8.79 20.90
CA ASP A 83 11.92 9.24 22.12
C ASP A 83 10.96 9.17 23.30
N ASN A 84 11.08 8.10 24.08
CA ASN A 84 10.28 7.87 25.28
C ASN A 84 10.84 8.58 26.53
N SER A 85 11.95 9.31 26.43
CA SER A 85 12.51 10.05 27.58
C SER A 85 11.58 11.16 28.10
N VAL A 86 10.65 11.61 27.26
CA VAL A 86 9.60 12.58 27.61
C VAL A 86 8.52 12.00 28.52
N LEU A 87 8.43 10.67 28.63
CA LEU A 87 7.42 9.99 29.44
C LEU A 87 7.86 9.93 30.90
N CYS A 88 6.97 10.32 31.80
CA CYS A 88 7.18 10.17 33.23
C CYS A 88 7.26 8.69 33.66
N LYS A 89 7.81 8.40 34.84
CA LYS A 89 7.77 7.04 35.40
C LYS A 89 6.31 6.56 35.54
N GLY A 90 5.96 5.48 34.86
CA GLY A 90 4.60 4.91 34.85
C GLY A 90 3.66 5.56 33.82
N CYS A 91 4.09 6.60 33.10
CA CYS A 91 3.38 7.10 31.93
C CYS A 91 3.44 6.07 30.79
N VAL A 92 2.42 6.05 29.94
CA VAL A 92 2.29 5.11 28.82
C VAL A 92 2.04 5.84 27.50
N SER A 93 2.39 5.18 26.41
CA SER A 93 2.15 5.64 25.04
C SER A 93 1.58 4.50 24.21
N SER A 94 0.84 4.84 23.16
CA SER A 94 0.36 3.85 22.19
C SER A 94 1.45 3.40 21.21
N THR A 95 2.65 3.98 21.24
CA THR A 95 3.77 3.61 20.36
C THR A 95 4.35 2.24 20.72
N LEU A 96 4.58 1.40 19.71
CA LEU A 96 5.36 0.18 19.87
C LEU A 96 6.87 0.53 19.95
N PRO A 97 7.68 -0.29 20.64
CA PRO A 97 9.11 -0.06 20.80
C PRO A 97 9.87 -0.22 19.47
N VAL A 98 10.36 0.88 18.91
CA VAL A 98 11.20 0.90 17.70
C VAL A 98 12.61 1.32 18.07
N LYS A 99 13.61 0.55 17.65
CA LYS A 99 15.01 0.74 18.09
C LYS A 99 15.82 1.64 17.16
N ARG A 100 15.45 1.71 15.87
CA ARG A 100 16.22 2.42 14.84
C ARG A 100 15.40 3.55 14.22
N PRO A 101 16.05 4.56 13.59
CA PRO A 101 15.35 5.57 12.81
C PRO A 101 14.43 4.99 11.75
N PHE A 102 13.40 5.74 11.39
CA PHE A 102 12.42 5.35 10.38
C PHE A 102 11.88 6.57 9.65
N VAL A 103 11.35 6.33 8.46
CA VAL A 103 10.65 7.36 7.69
C VAL A 103 9.15 7.21 7.89
N VAL A 104 8.46 8.34 8.08
CA VAL A 104 6.99 8.38 8.13
C VAL A 104 6.41 8.79 6.77
N PRO A 105 5.18 8.39 6.42
CA PRO A 105 4.55 8.83 5.18
C PRO A 105 4.42 10.36 5.10
N GLY A 106 3.98 11.03 6.16
CA GLY A 106 3.84 12.49 6.25
C GLY A 106 2.50 12.94 6.82
N GLY A 107 2.37 14.24 7.11
CA GLY A 107 1.13 14.84 7.59
C GLY A 107 0.77 14.37 9.01
N ARG A 108 -0.44 13.82 9.19
CA ARG A 108 -0.89 13.27 10.49
C ARG A 108 -0.16 11.99 10.91
N PHE A 109 0.46 11.27 9.96
CA PHE A 109 1.05 9.97 10.20
C PHE A 109 2.40 10.10 10.89
N ARG A 110 2.49 9.52 12.09
CA ARG A 110 3.64 9.70 13.02
C ARG A 110 4.33 8.38 13.34
N GLU A 111 4.02 7.36 12.55
CA GLU A 111 4.59 6.04 12.59
C GLU A 111 4.85 5.61 11.15
N PHE A 112 5.74 4.65 10.97
CA PHE A 112 5.81 3.93 9.70
C PHE A 112 4.59 3.01 9.56
N TYR A 113 4.17 2.82 8.32
CA TYR A 113 3.14 1.86 7.90
C TYR A 113 3.79 0.77 7.07
N TYR A 114 3.29 -0.45 7.19
CA TYR A 114 3.98 -1.63 6.68
C TYR A 114 4.18 -1.57 5.16
N TRP A 115 3.11 -1.60 4.36
CA TRP A 115 3.27 -1.69 2.90
C TRP A 115 3.76 -0.37 2.26
N ASP A 116 3.41 0.80 2.82
CA ASP A 116 3.93 2.11 2.43
C ASP A 116 5.46 2.12 2.41
N SER A 117 6.06 1.47 3.40
CA SER A 117 7.50 1.44 3.59
C SER A 117 8.25 0.79 2.44
N PHE A 118 7.61 -0.05 1.62
CA PHE A 118 8.27 -0.62 0.44
C PHE A 118 8.64 0.47 -0.56
N PHE A 119 7.69 1.38 -0.83
CA PHE A 119 7.89 2.48 -1.77
C PHE A 119 8.87 3.50 -1.20
N VAL A 120 8.79 3.77 0.11
CA VAL A 120 9.76 4.60 0.82
C VAL A 120 11.17 4.01 0.73
N ILE A 121 11.36 2.74 1.10
CA ILE A 121 12.64 2.03 1.01
C ILE A 121 13.19 2.08 -0.41
N LYS A 122 12.33 1.91 -1.43
CA LYS A 122 12.73 2.04 -2.83
C LYS A 122 13.29 3.43 -3.15
N GLY A 123 12.63 4.50 -2.70
CA GLY A 123 13.13 5.87 -2.80
C GLY A 123 14.44 6.09 -2.04
N LEU A 124 14.56 5.55 -0.82
CA LEU A 124 15.78 5.61 -0.01
C LEU A 124 16.97 4.94 -0.71
N LEU A 125 16.77 3.77 -1.33
CA LEU A 125 17.82 3.06 -2.07
C LEU A 125 18.26 3.82 -3.33
N LEU A 126 17.34 4.52 -4.00
CA LEU A 126 17.67 5.45 -5.10
C LEU A 126 18.38 6.71 -4.58
N SER A 127 18.18 7.06 -3.32
CA SER A 127 18.80 8.23 -2.67
C SER A 127 20.14 7.89 -1.99
N GLU A 128 20.65 6.68 -2.22
CA GLU A 128 21.82 6.11 -1.53
C GLU A 128 21.73 6.12 0.00
N GLN A 129 20.51 6.19 0.55
CA GLN A 129 20.22 6.10 1.99
C GLN A 129 20.16 4.63 2.44
N ILE A 130 21.22 3.88 2.13
CA ILE A 130 21.28 2.42 2.33
C ILE A 130 21.17 2.04 3.81
N GLY A 131 21.78 2.81 4.70
CA GLY A 131 21.69 2.59 6.15
C GLY A 131 20.27 2.74 6.67
N LEU A 132 19.58 3.84 6.31
CA LEU A 132 18.20 4.09 6.73
C LEU A 132 17.22 3.06 6.15
N ALA A 133 17.42 2.63 4.90
CA ALA A 133 16.65 1.55 4.30
C ALA A 133 16.80 0.23 5.10
N ARG A 134 18.02 -0.10 5.54
CA ARG A 134 18.29 -1.26 6.39
C ARG A 134 17.62 -1.12 7.76
N ASP A 135 17.73 0.04 8.37
CA ASP A 135 17.15 0.34 9.68
C ASP A 135 15.63 0.11 9.71
N MET A 136 14.93 0.58 8.66
CA MET A 136 13.49 0.33 8.51
C MET A 136 13.16 -1.16 8.40
N ILE A 137 13.92 -1.93 7.61
CA ILE A 137 13.70 -3.38 7.46
C ILE A 137 13.98 -4.12 8.77
N GLU A 138 15.06 -3.77 9.48
CA GLU A 138 15.39 -4.40 10.77
C GLU A 138 14.39 -4.04 11.87
N ASN A 139 13.75 -2.86 11.81
CA ASN A 139 12.61 -2.55 12.70
C ASN A 139 11.43 -3.50 12.45
N PHE A 140 11.16 -3.92 11.20
CA PHE A 140 10.13 -4.94 10.91
C PHE A 140 10.53 -6.32 11.43
N PHE A 141 11.81 -6.67 11.35
CA PHE A 141 12.34 -7.89 11.95
C PHE A 141 12.13 -7.92 13.47
N ASP A 142 12.41 -6.81 14.16
CA ASP A 142 12.15 -6.66 15.59
C ASP A 142 10.66 -6.88 15.92
N PHE A 143 9.74 -6.34 15.10
CA PHE A 143 8.30 -6.53 15.31
C PHE A 143 7.85 -7.98 15.08
N ILE A 144 8.39 -8.66 14.07
CA ILE A 144 8.13 -10.07 13.84
C ILE A 144 8.65 -10.93 15.00
N ASP A 145 9.81 -10.59 15.58
CA ASP A 145 10.32 -11.30 16.75
C ASP A 145 9.47 -11.07 18.00
N LEU A 146 9.00 -9.85 18.23
CA LEU A 146 8.24 -9.48 19.43
C LEU A 146 6.77 -9.93 19.36
N TYR A 147 6.12 -9.78 18.21
CA TYR A 147 4.67 -9.94 18.04
C TYR A 147 4.29 -11.13 17.15
N GLY A 148 5.27 -11.76 16.48
CA GLY A 148 5.05 -12.88 15.55
C GLY A 148 4.65 -12.45 14.14
N PHE A 149 4.45 -11.16 13.89
CA PHE A 149 4.08 -10.59 12.59
C PHE A 149 4.40 -9.10 12.52
N MET A 150 4.27 -8.52 11.34
CA MET A 150 4.39 -7.08 11.13
C MET A 150 2.99 -6.42 11.23
N PRO A 151 2.67 -5.66 12.29
CA PRO A 151 1.39 -4.94 12.39
C PRO A 151 1.25 -3.84 11.33
N ASN A 152 0.01 -3.37 11.10
CA ASN A 152 -0.31 -2.29 10.18
C ASN A 152 0.65 -1.07 10.31
N GLY A 153 0.92 -0.64 11.55
CA GLY A 153 1.90 0.39 11.87
C GLY A 153 2.40 0.26 13.31
N ALA A 154 3.31 1.14 13.73
CA ALA A 154 3.99 1.08 15.03
C ALA A 154 3.15 1.52 16.25
N ARG A 155 1.91 1.02 16.37
CA ARG A 155 0.98 1.37 17.45
C ARG A 155 0.29 0.15 18.06
N ILE A 156 0.02 0.20 19.37
CA ILE A 156 -0.63 -0.88 20.13
C ILE A 156 -1.98 -1.27 19.52
N TYR A 157 -2.79 -0.31 19.07
CA TYR A 157 -4.09 -0.56 18.45
C TYR A 157 -4.01 -1.21 17.06
N TYR A 158 -2.81 -1.41 16.51
CA TYR A 158 -2.56 -2.19 15.31
C TYR A 158 -2.12 -3.64 15.60
N LEU A 159 -1.91 -4.04 16.86
CA LEU A 159 -1.50 -5.41 17.21
C LEU A 159 -2.56 -6.49 16.96
N ASN A 160 -3.75 -6.12 16.46
CA ASN A 160 -4.77 -7.07 16.03
C ASN A 160 -4.82 -7.28 14.50
N ARG A 161 -4.02 -6.55 13.70
CA ARG A 161 -4.06 -6.61 12.23
C ARG A 161 -2.74 -6.25 11.56
N SER A 162 -2.48 -6.90 10.44
CA SER A 162 -1.30 -6.65 9.60
C SER A 162 -1.58 -5.56 8.54
N GLN A 163 -0.84 -5.60 7.44
CA GLN A 163 -1.07 -4.93 6.16
C GLN A 163 -0.57 -5.83 5.02
N PRO A 164 -0.74 -5.48 3.73
CA PRO A 164 -0.21 -6.30 2.63
C PRO A 164 1.26 -6.70 2.84
N PRO A 165 1.64 -8.00 2.70
CA PRO A 165 2.94 -8.49 3.16
C PRO A 165 4.10 -8.22 2.18
N PHE A 166 4.64 -7.00 2.25
CA PHE A 166 5.70 -6.52 1.36
C PHE A 166 7.12 -6.76 1.87
N LEU A 167 7.34 -7.30 3.08
CA LEU A 167 8.69 -7.45 3.65
C LEU A 167 9.64 -8.27 2.78
N SER A 168 9.15 -9.37 2.17
CA SER A 168 9.97 -10.15 1.23
C SER A 168 10.43 -9.31 0.03
N LEU A 169 9.58 -8.39 -0.46
CA LEU A 169 9.93 -7.49 -1.54
C LEU A 169 10.92 -6.40 -1.09
N MET A 170 10.79 -5.89 0.13
CA MET A 170 11.76 -4.94 0.71
C MET A 170 13.15 -5.56 0.84
N VAL A 171 13.23 -6.79 1.37
CA VAL A 171 14.48 -7.55 1.48
C VAL A 171 15.08 -7.80 0.10
N LYS A 172 14.24 -8.13 -0.90
CA LYS A 172 14.67 -8.34 -2.30
C LYS A 172 15.33 -7.09 -2.87
N ILE A 173 14.68 -5.93 -2.83
CA ILE A 173 15.22 -4.70 -3.43
C ILE A 173 16.48 -4.21 -2.69
N TYR A 174 16.54 -4.40 -1.37
CA TYR A 174 17.74 -4.10 -0.59
C TYR A 174 18.92 -4.96 -1.04
N TYR A 175 18.72 -6.28 -1.17
CA TYR A 175 19.76 -7.18 -1.65
C TYR A 175 20.16 -6.90 -3.10
N GLU A 176 19.22 -6.56 -3.97
CA GLU A 176 19.51 -6.23 -5.37
C GLU A 176 20.42 -5.00 -5.48
N LYS A 177 20.22 -3.99 -4.62
CA LYS A 177 21.06 -2.79 -4.55
C LYS A 177 22.43 -3.05 -3.92
N THR A 178 22.48 -3.77 -2.80
CA THR A 178 23.69 -3.89 -1.96
C THR A 178 24.54 -5.12 -2.24
N ARG A 179 23.92 -6.20 -2.75
CA ARG A 179 24.49 -7.55 -2.84
C ARG A 179 24.97 -8.11 -1.50
N ASP A 180 24.46 -7.58 -0.38
CA ASP A 180 24.81 -8.01 0.97
C ASP A 180 24.21 -9.39 1.27
N LYS A 181 25.06 -10.43 1.16
CA LYS A 181 24.66 -11.82 1.39
C LYS A 181 24.39 -12.11 2.87
N ASP A 182 25.11 -11.44 3.78
CA ASP A 182 24.97 -11.66 5.22
C ASP A 182 23.63 -11.11 5.69
N PHE A 183 23.24 -9.94 5.18
CA PHE A 183 21.89 -9.41 5.39
C PHE A 183 20.81 -10.36 4.87
N MET A 184 20.98 -10.94 3.68
CA MET A 184 20.03 -11.93 3.15
C MET A 184 19.90 -13.16 4.05
N ILE A 185 21.02 -13.70 4.55
CA ILE A 185 21.01 -14.83 5.49
C ILE A 185 20.30 -14.44 6.78
N HIS A 186 20.56 -13.24 7.30
CA HIS A 186 19.93 -12.70 8.50
C HIS A 186 18.42 -12.50 8.34
N ALA A 187 17.96 -12.07 7.17
CA ALA A 187 16.54 -11.81 6.89
C ALA A 187 15.68 -13.07 6.81
N LEU A 188 16.22 -14.20 6.35
CA LEU A 188 15.44 -15.40 6.03
C LEU A 188 14.59 -15.95 7.19
N PRO A 189 15.11 -16.09 8.43
CA PRO A 189 14.30 -16.52 9.57
C PRO A 189 13.08 -15.63 9.86
N TYR A 190 13.17 -14.32 9.60
CA TYR A 190 12.06 -13.38 9.79
C TYR A 190 10.98 -13.57 8.72
N LEU A 191 11.40 -13.74 7.46
CA LEU A 191 10.50 -14.03 6.35
C LEU A 191 9.81 -15.39 6.52
N ASP A 192 10.52 -16.40 7.04
CA ASP A 192 9.92 -17.67 7.45
C ASP A 192 8.80 -17.43 8.48
N LYS A 193 9.07 -16.68 9.55
CA LYS A 193 8.11 -16.40 10.63
C LYS A 193 6.88 -15.65 10.11
N GLU A 194 7.08 -14.62 9.31
CA GLU A 194 5.99 -13.84 8.73
C GLU A 194 5.10 -14.72 7.83
N TYR A 195 5.69 -15.56 6.97
CA TYR A 195 4.92 -16.50 6.18
C TYR A 195 4.07 -17.43 7.07
N HIS A 196 4.64 -17.96 8.14
CA HIS A 196 3.91 -18.81 9.08
C HIS A 196 2.75 -18.08 9.76
N PHE A 197 2.90 -16.79 10.06
CA PHE A 197 1.79 -15.98 10.58
C PHE A 197 0.61 -15.96 9.61
N TRP A 198 0.84 -15.62 8.34
CA TRP A 198 -0.22 -15.59 7.32
C TRP A 198 -0.88 -16.95 7.15
N MET A 199 -0.07 -18.01 7.07
CA MET A 199 -0.59 -19.37 6.91
C MET A 199 -1.39 -19.85 8.13
N SER A 200 -1.07 -19.38 9.34
CA SER A 200 -1.75 -19.81 10.56
C SER A 200 -3.01 -19.01 10.87
N ASN A 201 -3.05 -17.72 10.50
CA ASN A 201 -4.09 -16.81 10.97
C ASN A 201 -5.11 -16.43 9.89
N SER A 202 -4.78 -16.56 8.60
CA SER A 202 -5.64 -16.04 7.53
C SER A 202 -5.92 -17.02 6.39
N THR A 203 -5.55 -18.29 6.58
CA THR A 203 -5.78 -19.36 5.61
C THR A 203 -7.25 -19.80 5.59
N ILE A 204 -7.80 -19.97 4.39
CA ILE A 204 -9.15 -20.49 4.17
C ILE A 204 -9.19 -21.58 3.10
N GLN A 205 -10.03 -22.59 3.33
CA GLN A 205 -10.30 -23.68 2.39
C GLN A 205 -11.50 -23.34 1.51
N ILE A 206 -11.31 -23.41 0.20
CA ILE A 206 -12.32 -23.02 -0.80
C ILE A 206 -12.65 -24.23 -1.67
N LYS A 207 -13.89 -24.70 -1.61
CA LYS A 207 -14.39 -25.75 -2.51
C LYS A 207 -14.63 -25.16 -3.90
N ASP A 208 -14.01 -25.75 -4.92
CA ASP A 208 -14.15 -25.34 -6.31
C ASP A 208 -15.64 -25.34 -6.73
N PRO A 209 -16.21 -24.20 -7.13
CA PRO A 209 -17.61 -24.11 -7.56
C PRO A 209 -17.95 -25.02 -8.75
N LYS A 210 -16.96 -25.31 -9.61
CA LYS A 210 -17.11 -26.14 -10.81
C LYS A 210 -16.69 -27.61 -10.58
N ASN A 211 -16.06 -27.93 -9.45
CA ASN A 211 -15.72 -29.31 -9.07
C ASN A 211 -15.66 -29.48 -7.54
N PRO A 212 -16.78 -29.75 -6.86
CA PRO A 212 -16.85 -29.78 -5.40
C PRO A 212 -15.95 -30.80 -4.70
N LYS A 213 -15.35 -31.76 -5.43
CA LYS A 213 -14.36 -32.71 -4.90
C LYS A 213 -12.97 -32.09 -4.75
N LYS A 214 -12.71 -30.94 -5.37
CA LYS A 214 -11.45 -30.21 -5.27
C LYS A 214 -11.59 -29.05 -4.29
N THR A 215 -10.60 -28.93 -3.41
CA THR A 215 -10.47 -27.84 -2.45
C THR A 215 -9.14 -27.14 -2.68
N TYR A 216 -9.17 -25.82 -2.66
CA TYR A 216 -7.99 -24.98 -2.75
C TYR A 216 -7.77 -24.23 -1.44
N ILE A 217 -6.52 -23.87 -1.18
CA ILE A 217 -6.11 -23.12 0.01
C ILE A 217 -5.58 -21.77 -0.47
N LEU A 218 -6.19 -20.70 0.02
CA LEU A 218 -5.78 -19.32 -0.22
C LEU A 218 -5.89 -18.54 1.10
N ASN A 219 -5.50 -17.27 1.08
CA ASN A 219 -5.58 -16.38 2.23
C ASN A 219 -6.57 -15.25 1.97
N HIS A 220 -7.15 -14.72 3.05
CA HIS A 220 -7.94 -13.50 3.05
C HIS A 220 -7.43 -12.51 4.11
N TYR A 221 -7.88 -11.26 4.08
CA TYR A 221 -7.66 -10.36 5.22
C TYR A 221 -8.76 -10.62 6.27
N THR A 222 -8.35 -10.76 7.53
CA THR A 222 -9.26 -11.04 8.64
C THR A 222 -8.71 -10.44 9.91
N THR A 223 -9.54 -9.63 10.56
CA THR A 223 -9.21 -8.98 11.81
C THR A 223 -10.29 -9.26 12.83
N GLN A 224 -9.89 -9.85 13.96
CA GLN A 224 -10.80 -10.07 15.07
C GLN A 224 -11.02 -8.74 15.81
N ASN A 225 -12.17 -8.13 15.59
CA ASN A 225 -12.52 -6.84 16.20
C ASN A 225 -14.04 -6.76 16.42
N LYS A 226 -14.46 -6.29 17.61
CA LYS A 226 -15.88 -6.18 18.01
C LYS A 226 -16.26 -4.80 18.51
N SER A 227 -15.38 -3.83 18.33
CA SER A 227 -15.53 -2.47 18.79
C SER A 227 -15.05 -1.50 17.71
N PRO A 228 -15.43 -0.22 17.78
CA PRO A 228 -14.80 0.80 16.93
C PRO A 228 -13.27 0.75 17.03
N ARG A 229 -12.57 0.93 15.91
CA ARG A 229 -11.11 1.04 15.89
C ARG A 229 -10.69 2.26 16.72
N PRO A 230 -9.67 2.17 17.60
CA PRO A 230 -9.26 3.31 18.43
C PRO A 230 -8.86 4.56 17.63
N GLU A 231 -8.27 4.40 16.45
CA GLU A 231 -7.81 5.51 15.60
C GLU A 231 -8.91 6.17 14.75
N SER A 232 -10.08 5.53 14.64
CA SER A 232 -11.27 5.98 13.88
C SER A 232 -12.56 5.66 14.67
N TYR A 233 -12.54 5.91 15.99
CA TYR A 233 -13.57 5.43 16.90
C TYR A 233 -14.96 6.00 16.56
N VAL A 234 -15.04 7.30 16.29
CA VAL A 234 -16.32 7.98 16.05
C VAL A 234 -16.90 7.56 14.71
N GLU A 235 -16.05 7.39 13.71
CA GLU A 235 -16.40 6.99 12.35
C GLU A 235 -17.00 5.58 12.35
N ASP A 236 -16.29 4.62 12.94
CA ASP A 236 -16.75 3.23 13.05
C ASP A 236 -18.01 3.12 13.92
N TYR A 237 -18.07 3.85 15.04
CA TYR A 237 -19.25 3.89 15.89
C TYR A 237 -20.47 4.40 15.12
N ASN A 238 -20.36 5.52 14.41
CA ASN A 238 -21.47 6.09 13.63
C ASN A 238 -21.90 5.18 12.48
N ALA A 239 -20.95 4.47 11.86
CA ALA A 239 -21.24 3.51 10.80
C ALA A 239 -22.10 2.32 11.31
N VAL A 240 -21.77 1.79 12.49
CA VAL A 240 -22.33 0.53 13.02
C VAL A 240 -23.46 0.75 14.03
N ASN A 241 -23.53 1.91 14.68
CA ASN A 241 -24.51 2.23 15.72
C ASN A 241 -25.91 2.53 15.15
N GLN A 242 -26.48 1.50 14.55
CA GLN A 242 -27.83 1.44 14.00
C GLN A 242 -28.62 0.29 14.68
N SER A 243 -29.88 0.12 14.30
CA SER A 243 -30.77 -0.94 14.81
C SER A 243 -30.45 -2.32 14.21
N TYR A 244 -29.24 -2.83 14.48
CA TYR A 244 -28.79 -4.18 14.13
C TYR A 244 -28.60 -5.06 15.37
N SER A 245 -28.67 -6.39 15.19
CA SER A 245 -28.30 -7.34 16.25
C SER A 245 -26.81 -7.25 16.59
N THR A 246 -26.43 -7.64 17.81
CA THR A 246 -25.02 -7.66 18.25
C THR A 246 -24.12 -8.46 17.31
N SER A 247 -24.59 -9.61 16.81
CA SER A 247 -23.80 -10.44 15.88
C SER A 247 -23.54 -9.78 14.53
N ILE A 248 -24.45 -8.93 14.05
CA ILE A 248 -24.25 -8.14 12.84
C ILE A 248 -23.27 -7.00 13.12
N LYS A 249 -23.40 -6.32 14.26
CA LYS A 249 -22.47 -5.25 14.67
C LYS A 249 -21.04 -5.76 14.83
N ASP A 250 -20.85 -6.90 15.52
CA ASP A 250 -19.56 -7.56 15.66
C ASP A 250 -18.92 -7.86 14.30
N ARG A 251 -19.72 -8.38 13.35
CA ARG A 251 -19.24 -8.65 11.98
C ARG A 251 -18.83 -7.37 11.26
N MET A 252 -19.65 -6.31 11.34
CA MET A 252 -19.34 -5.02 10.70
C MET A 252 -18.02 -4.45 11.23
N TYR A 253 -17.81 -4.45 12.56
CA TYR A 253 -16.53 -3.99 13.13
C TYR A 253 -15.33 -4.83 12.69
N ALA A 254 -15.51 -6.14 12.52
CA ALA A 254 -14.47 -7.02 12.02
C ALA A 254 -14.16 -6.77 10.53
N ASP A 255 -15.18 -6.59 9.68
CA ASP A 255 -14.99 -6.32 8.25
C ASP A 255 -14.41 -4.92 7.98
N ILE A 256 -14.79 -3.91 8.78
CA ILE A 256 -14.17 -2.58 8.79
C ILE A 256 -12.69 -2.69 9.17
N ALA A 257 -12.36 -3.38 10.27
CA ALA A 257 -10.97 -3.54 10.68
C ALA A 257 -10.13 -4.37 9.68
N ALA A 258 -10.71 -5.41 9.08
CA ALA A 258 -10.08 -6.16 7.99
C ALA A 258 -9.92 -5.29 6.74
N GLY A 259 -10.84 -4.35 6.47
CA GLY A 259 -10.71 -3.35 5.42
C GLY A 259 -9.43 -2.51 5.57
N ALA A 260 -9.11 -2.08 6.79
CA ALA A 260 -7.85 -1.41 7.10
C ALA A 260 -6.62 -2.33 6.98
N GLU A 261 -6.75 -3.62 7.30
CA GLU A 261 -5.70 -4.61 7.06
C GLU A 261 -5.36 -4.78 5.57
N THR A 262 -6.32 -4.53 4.67
CA THR A 262 -6.07 -4.64 3.23
C THR A 262 -5.18 -3.52 2.67
N GLY A 263 -5.02 -2.42 3.42
CA GLY A 263 -4.46 -1.16 2.93
C GLY A 263 -5.42 -0.34 2.05
N TRP A 264 -6.61 -0.85 1.74
CA TRP A 264 -7.64 -0.22 0.92
C TRP A 264 -8.88 0.16 1.74
N ASP A 265 -8.72 0.92 2.81
CA ASP A 265 -9.78 1.45 3.68
C ASP A 265 -10.29 2.82 3.22
N TYR A 266 -11.40 2.94 2.49
CA TYR A 266 -12.29 1.87 2.03
C TYR A 266 -12.56 1.97 0.53
N SER A 267 -13.04 0.87 -0.04
CA SER A 267 -13.23 0.67 -1.47
C SER A 267 -14.49 -0.12 -1.77
N SER A 268 -15.12 0.16 -2.90
CA SER A 268 -16.22 -0.60 -3.48
C SER A 268 -15.85 -2.06 -3.68
N ARG A 269 -14.55 -2.35 -3.89
CA ARG A 269 -13.97 -3.69 -3.95
C ARG A 269 -14.44 -4.60 -2.81
N TRP A 270 -14.62 -4.05 -1.61
CA TRP A 270 -14.99 -4.80 -0.40
C TRP A 270 -16.49 -4.80 -0.11
N THR A 271 -17.27 -4.00 -0.83
CA THR A 271 -18.68 -3.78 -0.52
C THR A 271 -19.60 -4.62 -1.41
N ILE A 272 -20.75 -4.98 -0.86
CA ILE A 272 -21.84 -5.63 -1.60
C ILE A 272 -22.47 -4.64 -2.59
N ASN A 273 -22.69 -3.39 -2.15
CA ASN A 273 -23.18 -2.32 -3.00
C ASN A 273 -22.02 -1.61 -3.69
N LYS A 274 -22.16 -1.27 -4.96
CA LYS A 274 -21.09 -0.60 -5.75
C LYS A 274 -21.36 0.88 -6.02
N VAL A 275 -22.54 1.37 -5.63
CA VAL A 275 -22.94 2.76 -5.83
C VAL A 275 -23.58 3.26 -4.55
N ALA A 276 -23.16 4.46 -4.13
CA ALA A 276 -23.75 5.17 -3.02
C ALA A 276 -25.25 5.45 -3.26
N SER A 277 -26.05 5.49 -2.21
CA SER A 277 -27.45 5.92 -2.33
C SER A 277 -27.50 7.39 -2.77
N PRO A 278 -28.45 7.81 -3.63
CA PRO A 278 -28.57 9.22 -4.06
C PRO A 278 -28.73 10.23 -2.91
N HIS A 279 -29.18 9.77 -1.73
CA HIS A 279 -29.38 10.59 -0.53
C HIS A 279 -28.19 10.55 0.44
N GLN A 280 -27.08 9.92 0.04
CA GLN A 280 -25.91 9.72 0.90
C GLN A 280 -25.08 11.00 1.02
N MET A 281 -24.88 11.46 2.25
CA MET A 281 -24.00 12.61 2.56
C MET A 281 -22.61 12.19 3.11
N ALA A 282 -22.43 10.93 3.54
CA ALA A 282 -21.20 10.40 4.15
C ALA A 282 -20.95 8.93 3.77
N SER A 283 -19.72 8.43 3.92
CA SER A 283 -19.30 7.07 3.53
C SER A 283 -19.99 5.93 4.31
N TYR A 284 -20.64 6.22 5.44
CA TYR A 284 -21.17 5.22 6.37
C TYR A 284 -22.15 4.20 5.77
N GLU A 285 -23.00 4.59 4.81
CA GLU A 285 -23.92 3.65 4.16
C GLU A 285 -23.17 2.58 3.36
N MET A 286 -22.14 2.98 2.62
CA MET A 286 -21.29 2.05 1.89
C MET A 286 -20.55 1.12 2.84
N LEU A 287 -20.00 1.67 3.94
CA LEU A 287 -19.31 0.89 4.98
C LEU A 287 -20.20 -0.17 5.63
N ARG A 288 -21.50 0.10 5.80
CA ARG A 288 -22.45 -0.93 6.30
C ARG A 288 -22.61 -2.14 5.37
N THR A 289 -22.19 -2.02 4.12
CA THR A 289 -22.27 -3.11 3.14
C THR A 289 -20.92 -3.81 2.90
N ILE A 290 -19.90 -3.45 3.67
CA ILE A 290 -18.58 -4.05 3.59
C ILE A 290 -18.64 -5.53 3.99
N ASN A 291 -17.86 -6.36 3.29
CA ASN A 291 -17.87 -7.82 3.41
C ASN A 291 -16.44 -8.37 3.25
N THR A 292 -15.45 -7.62 3.74
CA THR A 292 -14.01 -7.83 3.48
C THR A 292 -13.57 -9.27 3.76
N GLN A 293 -13.98 -9.86 4.89
CA GLN A 293 -13.54 -11.21 5.28
C GLN A 293 -14.09 -12.31 4.36
N ASN A 294 -15.11 -12.02 3.55
CA ASN A 294 -15.63 -12.95 2.56
C ASN A 294 -15.04 -12.74 1.16
N ILE A 295 -14.09 -11.83 1.00
CA ILE A 295 -13.35 -11.63 -0.24
C ILE A 295 -11.97 -12.28 -0.11
N ILE A 296 -11.62 -13.13 -1.08
CA ILE A 296 -10.29 -13.70 -1.27
C ILE A 296 -9.54 -12.78 -2.23
N PRO A 297 -8.60 -11.95 -1.73
CA PRO A 297 -8.03 -10.88 -2.52
C PRO A 297 -6.93 -11.38 -3.46
N ILE A 298 -6.95 -10.95 -4.72
CA ILE A 298 -5.96 -11.34 -5.72
C ILE A 298 -4.56 -10.80 -5.39
N ASP A 299 -4.48 -9.59 -4.85
CA ASP A 299 -3.25 -8.94 -4.40
C ASP A 299 -2.57 -9.69 -3.26
N LEU A 300 -3.29 -10.01 -2.17
CA LEU A 300 -2.75 -10.78 -1.05
C LEU A 300 -2.18 -12.12 -1.50
N ASN A 301 -2.93 -12.85 -2.32
CA ASN A 301 -2.50 -14.18 -2.76
C ASN A 301 -1.34 -14.12 -3.77
N SER A 302 -1.24 -13.03 -4.54
CA SER A 302 -0.07 -12.79 -5.40
C SER A 302 1.18 -12.45 -4.58
N LEU A 303 1.04 -11.62 -3.53
CA LEU A 303 2.14 -11.30 -2.60
C LEU A 303 2.65 -12.54 -1.87
N LEU A 304 1.75 -13.38 -1.37
CA LEU A 304 2.13 -14.64 -0.71
C LEU A 304 2.75 -15.64 -1.69
N TRP A 305 2.29 -15.68 -2.95
CA TRP A 305 2.96 -16.45 -4.00
C TRP A 305 4.39 -15.96 -4.22
N SER A 306 4.59 -14.64 -4.29
CA SER A 306 5.91 -14.04 -4.46
C SER A 306 6.83 -14.36 -3.29
N MET A 307 6.31 -14.28 -2.05
CA MET A 307 7.04 -14.67 -0.84
C MET A 307 7.45 -16.15 -0.89
N GLU A 308 6.54 -17.07 -1.23
CA GLU A 308 6.83 -18.51 -1.38
C GLU A 308 7.88 -18.75 -2.47
N HIS A 309 7.74 -18.10 -3.63
CA HIS A 309 8.68 -18.22 -4.74
C HIS A 309 10.08 -17.74 -4.34
N ASN A 310 10.16 -16.58 -3.68
CA ASN A 310 11.41 -15.98 -3.23
C ASN A 310 12.07 -16.81 -2.12
N LEU A 311 11.32 -17.25 -1.10
CA LEU A 311 11.83 -18.10 -0.02
C LEU A 311 12.39 -19.43 -0.55
N SER A 312 11.69 -20.02 -1.53
CA SER A 312 12.18 -21.23 -2.22
C SER A 312 13.57 -21.02 -2.83
N LYS A 313 13.74 -19.93 -3.57
CA LYS A 313 15.00 -19.56 -4.23
C LYS A 313 16.08 -19.21 -3.21
N TRP A 314 15.76 -18.40 -2.21
CA TRP A 314 16.74 -17.87 -1.26
C TRP A 314 17.25 -18.91 -0.27
N HIS A 315 16.41 -19.82 0.23
CA HIS A 315 16.91 -20.93 1.04
C HIS A 315 17.83 -21.86 0.26
N LYS A 316 17.60 -22.03 -1.05
CA LYS A 316 18.53 -22.78 -1.90
C LYS A 316 19.86 -22.05 -2.06
N LEU A 317 19.83 -20.73 -2.29
CA LEU A 317 21.02 -19.94 -2.62
C LEU A 317 21.88 -19.56 -1.40
N PHE A 318 21.26 -19.15 -0.29
CA PHE A 318 21.97 -18.52 0.82
C PHE A 318 22.18 -19.43 2.03
N THR A 319 21.29 -20.40 2.27
CA THR A 319 21.40 -21.30 3.45
C THR A 319 21.59 -22.77 3.07
N SER A 320 21.57 -23.11 1.77
CA SER A 320 21.58 -24.49 1.27
C SER A 320 20.51 -25.40 1.89
N ASN A 321 19.42 -24.83 2.43
CA ASN A 321 18.34 -25.57 3.08
C ASN A 321 17.37 -26.13 2.03
N LYS A 322 17.72 -27.30 1.48
CA LYS A 322 16.93 -28.00 0.45
C LYS A 322 15.51 -28.30 0.89
N LYS A 323 15.28 -28.64 2.17
CA LYS A 323 13.94 -28.97 2.69
C LYS A 323 13.00 -27.78 2.58
N LYS A 324 13.42 -26.61 3.07
CA LYS A 324 12.64 -25.37 2.97
C LYS A 324 12.45 -24.95 1.51
N SER A 325 13.51 -25.03 0.69
CA SER A 325 13.40 -24.72 -0.73
C SER A 325 12.31 -25.55 -1.43
N ILE A 326 12.31 -26.88 -1.25
CA ILE A 326 11.31 -27.78 -1.84
C ILE A 326 9.91 -27.49 -1.29
N TYR A 327 9.79 -27.26 0.02
CA TYR A 327 8.52 -26.92 0.66
C TYR A 327 7.91 -25.66 0.02
N TYR A 328 8.65 -24.55 0.00
CA TYR A 328 8.16 -23.29 -0.54
C TYR A 328 7.88 -23.36 -2.05
N ALA A 329 8.67 -24.12 -2.81
CA ALA A 329 8.36 -24.39 -4.22
C ALA A 329 7.01 -25.11 -4.38
N GLN A 330 6.69 -26.06 -3.50
CA GLN A 330 5.39 -26.74 -3.53
C GLN A 330 4.25 -25.80 -3.17
N GLN A 331 4.44 -24.95 -2.16
CA GLN A 331 3.44 -23.96 -1.74
C GLN A 331 3.13 -22.96 -2.87
N ALA A 332 4.16 -22.38 -3.49
CA ALA A 332 4.01 -21.49 -4.65
C ALA A 332 3.25 -22.15 -5.81
N ARG A 333 3.56 -23.42 -6.13
CA ARG A 333 2.82 -24.17 -7.17
C ARG A 333 1.36 -24.39 -6.81
N ASN A 334 1.07 -24.73 -5.56
CA ASN A 334 -0.31 -24.94 -5.10
C ASN A 334 -1.12 -23.65 -5.14
N ARG A 335 -0.53 -22.53 -4.71
CA ARG A 335 -1.17 -21.22 -4.71
C ARG A 335 -1.43 -20.72 -6.12
N LEU A 336 -0.46 -20.83 -7.03
CA LEU A 336 -0.65 -20.43 -8.42
C LEU A 336 -1.78 -21.20 -9.09
N LYS A 337 -1.87 -22.52 -8.82
CA LYS A 337 -2.96 -23.36 -9.31
C LYS A 337 -4.33 -22.93 -8.76
N ALA A 338 -4.37 -22.49 -7.50
CA ALA A 338 -5.60 -21.98 -6.88
C ALA A 338 -6.02 -20.62 -7.48
N ILE A 339 -5.07 -19.70 -7.65
CA ILE A 339 -5.27 -18.40 -8.32
C ILE A 339 -5.78 -18.62 -9.75
N ASP A 340 -5.10 -19.45 -10.54
CA ASP A 340 -5.52 -19.79 -11.90
C ASP A 340 -6.94 -20.36 -11.94
N ARG A 341 -7.29 -21.23 -11.00
CA ARG A 341 -8.60 -21.88 -11.02
C ARG A 341 -9.74 -20.97 -10.58
N LEU A 342 -9.55 -20.20 -9.50
CA LEU A 342 -10.62 -19.47 -8.84
C LEU A 342 -10.72 -18.01 -9.27
N MET A 343 -9.60 -17.45 -9.75
CA MET A 343 -9.43 -15.99 -9.87
C MET A 343 -9.17 -15.55 -11.30
N TRP A 344 -8.67 -16.42 -12.19
CA TRP A 344 -8.53 -16.12 -13.63
C TRP A 344 -9.89 -16.14 -14.35
N ASN A 345 -10.16 -15.11 -15.14
CA ASN A 345 -11.29 -15.04 -16.05
C ASN A 345 -10.78 -15.04 -17.50
N ASP A 346 -11.08 -16.14 -18.20
CA ASP A 346 -10.60 -16.37 -19.56
C ASP A 346 -11.22 -15.43 -20.61
N LYS A 347 -12.45 -14.99 -20.39
CA LYS A 347 -13.17 -14.08 -21.30
C LYS A 347 -12.58 -12.68 -21.23
N ASP A 348 -12.29 -12.22 -20.03
CA ASP A 348 -11.82 -10.85 -19.79
C ASP A 348 -10.29 -10.75 -19.84
N CYS A 349 -9.59 -11.88 -19.96
CA CYS A 349 -8.14 -11.98 -19.85
C CYS A 349 -7.59 -11.32 -18.57
N SER A 350 -8.30 -11.42 -17.45
CA SER A 350 -7.96 -10.72 -16.22
C SER A 350 -8.11 -11.61 -14.99
N PHE A 351 -7.42 -11.23 -13.91
CA PHE A 351 -7.61 -11.83 -12.60
C PHE A 351 -8.54 -10.97 -11.75
N TYR A 352 -9.37 -11.63 -10.94
CA TYR A 352 -10.32 -10.97 -10.04
C TYR A 352 -10.27 -11.58 -8.65
N ASP A 353 -10.73 -10.84 -7.65
CA ASP A 353 -10.97 -11.42 -6.32
C ASP A 353 -12.02 -12.55 -6.40
N PHE A 354 -11.98 -13.48 -5.45
CA PHE A 354 -13.02 -14.51 -5.32
C PHE A 354 -13.90 -14.22 -4.10
N ASN A 355 -15.21 -14.18 -4.29
CA ASN A 355 -16.17 -13.89 -3.22
C ASN A 355 -16.77 -15.20 -2.67
N LEU A 356 -16.58 -15.43 -1.37
CA LEU A 356 -17.05 -16.62 -0.67
C LEU A 356 -18.56 -16.67 -0.49
N THR A 357 -19.21 -15.51 -0.36
CA THR A 357 -20.66 -15.39 -0.21
C THR A 357 -21.37 -15.81 -1.51
N SER A 358 -20.92 -15.29 -2.65
CA SER A 358 -21.50 -15.64 -3.97
C SER A 358 -20.91 -16.93 -4.57
N ARG A 359 -19.78 -17.41 -4.03
CA ARG A 359 -18.98 -18.53 -4.57
C ARG A 359 -18.56 -18.30 -6.03
N ALA A 360 -18.28 -17.05 -6.38
CA ALA A 360 -17.92 -16.63 -7.73
C ALA A 360 -16.86 -15.51 -7.70
N GLN A 361 -16.27 -15.21 -8.85
CA GLN A 361 -15.37 -14.07 -9.01
C GLN A 361 -16.14 -12.76 -8.75
N ASN A 362 -15.52 -11.84 -8.02
CA ASN A 362 -15.94 -10.45 -7.94
C ASN A 362 -15.36 -9.71 -9.16
N ALA A 363 -16.06 -9.78 -10.29
CA ALA A 363 -15.60 -9.29 -11.59
C ALA A 363 -15.65 -7.75 -11.70
N GLU A 364 -14.89 -7.09 -10.84
CA GLU A 364 -14.71 -5.64 -10.79
C GLU A 364 -13.29 -5.29 -11.23
N TYR A 365 -13.15 -4.27 -12.08
CA TYR A 365 -11.82 -3.76 -12.41
C TYR A 365 -11.27 -2.92 -11.25
N THR A 366 -10.13 -3.36 -10.73
CA THR A 366 -9.26 -2.57 -9.87
C THR A 366 -7.81 -2.85 -10.27
N PRO A 367 -6.84 -1.95 -9.98
CA PRO A 367 -5.43 -2.25 -10.21
C PRO A 367 -4.90 -3.46 -9.42
N ALA A 368 -5.65 -4.00 -8.44
CA ALA A 368 -5.28 -5.25 -7.77
C ALA A 368 -5.19 -6.43 -8.76
N ASN A 369 -5.98 -6.40 -9.83
CA ASN A 369 -5.97 -7.40 -10.91
C ASN A 369 -4.59 -7.54 -11.58
N LEU A 370 -3.72 -6.55 -11.40
CA LEU A 370 -2.38 -6.48 -11.98
C LEU A 370 -1.29 -7.10 -11.10
N TYR A 371 -1.55 -7.38 -9.82
CA TYR A 371 -0.55 -7.97 -8.92
C TYR A 371 0.04 -9.30 -9.43
N PRO A 372 -0.73 -10.23 -10.02
CA PRO A 372 -0.15 -11.45 -10.58
C PRO A 372 0.89 -11.17 -11.66
N PHE A 373 0.66 -10.17 -12.51
CA PHE A 373 1.57 -9.82 -13.61
C PHE A 373 2.81 -9.07 -13.11
N TRP A 374 2.64 -8.16 -12.16
CA TRP A 374 3.76 -7.48 -11.49
C TRP A 374 4.68 -8.49 -10.79
N LEU A 375 4.11 -9.50 -10.14
CA LEU A 375 4.87 -10.46 -9.34
C LEU A 375 5.30 -11.70 -10.13
N ASP A 376 5.06 -11.77 -11.44
CA ASP A 376 5.31 -12.94 -12.30
C ASP A 376 4.55 -14.23 -11.87
N ALA A 377 3.46 -14.08 -11.11
CA ALA A 377 2.55 -15.17 -10.72
C ALA A 377 1.62 -15.56 -11.88
N ILE A 378 2.19 -15.94 -13.03
CA ILE A 378 1.47 -16.16 -14.28
C ILE A 378 1.36 -17.68 -14.56
N PRO A 379 0.14 -18.23 -14.71
CA PRO A 379 -0.07 -19.62 -15.08
C PRO A 379 0.57 -20.00 -16.42
N GLU A 380 1.08 -21.24 -16.51
CA GLU A 380 1.80 -21.76 -17.69
C GLU A 380 0.99 -21.65 -19.00
N HIS A 381 -0.33 -21.87 -18.94
CA HIS A 381 -1.17 -21.79 -20.13
C HIS A 381 -1.22 -20.37 -20.71
N LEU A 382 -1.10 -19.34 -19.87
CA LEU A 382 -0.99 -17.95 -20.34
C LEU A 382 0.40 -17.68 -20.91
N LEU A 383 1.47 -18.14 -20.26
CA LEU A 383 2.84 -18.05 -20.80
C LEU A 383 2.97 -18.65 -22.20
N SER A 384 2.20 -19.71 -22.48
CA SER A 384 2.15 -20.34 -23.80
C SER A 384 1.21 -19.66 -24.82
N ASN A 385 0.35 -18.74 -24.38
CA ASN A 385 -0.66 -18.08 -25.22
C ASN A 385 -0.44 -16.56 -25.27
N LYS A 386 0.43 -16.14 -26.18
CA LYS A 386 0.84 -14.75 -26.33
C LYS A 386 -0.30 -13.79 -26.68
N THR A 387 -1.28 -14.25 -27.45
CA THR A 387 -2.48 -13.44 -27.74
C THR A 387 -3.23 -13.14 -26.44
N LYS A 388 -3.51 -14.16 -25.60
CA LYS A 388 -4.16 -13.91 -24.31
C LYS A 388 -3.33 -12.99 -23.41
N LEU A 389 -2.01 -13.21 -23.34
CA LEU A 389 -1.12 -12.32 -22.58
C LEU A 389 -1.18 -10.88 -23.07
N SER A 390 -1.22 -10.65 -24.38
CA SER A 390 -1.28 -9.30 -24.92
C SER A 390 -2.59 -8.58 -24.57
N HIS A 391 -3.68 -9.33 -24.35
CA HIS A 391 -4.98 -8.80 -23.91
C HIS A 391 -5.12 -8.57 -22.40
N THR A 392 -4.13 -8.97 -21.58
CA THR A 392 -4.23 -8.86 -20.11
C THR A 392 -4.28 -7.43 -19.58
N MET A 393 -3.84 -6.46 -20.39
CA MET A 393 -3.81 -5.04 -20.03
C MET A 393 -4.93 -4.22 -20.64
N ASP A 394 -5.82 -4.83 -21.43
CA ASP A 394 -6.85 -4.12 -22.18
C ASP A 394 -7.76 -3.26 -21.29
N GLU A 395 -8.21 -3.78 -20.16
CA GLU A 395 -9.07 -3.02 -19.25
C GLU A 395 -8.32 -1.88 -18.55
N THR A 396 -7.04 -2.09 -18.23
CA THR A 396 -6.17 -1.05 -17.68
C THR A 396 -5.96 0.07 -18.69
N GLU A 397 -5.75 -0.28 -19.95
CA GLU A 397 -5.66 0.71 -21.02
C GLU A 397 -6.98 1.46 -21.24
N ARG A 398 -8.13 0.78 -21.25
CA ARG A 398 -9.44 1.45 -21.31
C ARG A 398 -9.62 2.44 -20.17
N SER A 399 -9.15 2.08 -18.98
CA SER A 399 -9.13 2.97 -17.82
C SER A 399 -8.28 4.22 -18.05
N LEU A 400 -7.06 4.05 -18.57
CA LEU A 400 -6.15 5.15 -18.93
C LEU A 400 -6.69 6.02 -20.07
N ARG A 401 -7.40 5.45 -21.03
CA ARG A 401 -8.07 6.22 -22.10
C ARG A 401 -9.25 7.03 -21.57
N LYS A 402 -9.94 6.52 -20.55
CA LYS A 402 -11.13 7.15 -19.96
C LYS A 402 -10.79 8.38 -19.10
N TYR A 403 -9.67 8.35 -18.39
CA TYR A 403 -9.29 9.40 -17.44
C TYR A 403 -7.91 9.98 -17.78
N PRO A 404 -7.73 11.31 -17.80
CA PRO A 404 -6.48 11.94 -18.23
C PRO A 404 -5.34 11.89 -17.19
N GLY A 405 -5.66 11.71 -15.90
CA GLY A 405 -4.71 11.62 -14.81
C GLY A 405 -4.06 10.25 -14.66
N ILE A 406 -3.58 9.96 -13.45
CA ILE A 406 -3.03 8.64 -13.12
C ILE A 406 -4.12 7.56 -13.13
N LEU A 407 -3.73 6.29 -12.95
CA LEU A 407 -4.65 5.17 -12.99
C LEU A 407 -5.72 5.23 -11.87
N THR A 408 -6.99 5.10 -12.24
CA THR A 408 -8.11 5.04 -11.28
C THR A 408 -8.08 3.77 -10.45
N THR A 409 -8.57 3.86 -9.22
CA THR A 409 -8.65 2.73 -8.29
C THR A 409 -9.81 1.78 -8.61
N SER A 410 -10.93 2.34 -9.04
CA SER A 410 -12.14 1.63 -9.50
C SER A 410 -12.91 2.52 -10.48
N TYR A 411 -14.10 2.11 -10.92
CA TYR A 411 -15.02 2.96 -11.68
C TYR A 411 -16.19 3.50 -10.85
N HIS A 412 -16.20 3.25 -9.54
CA HIS A 412 -17.33 3.51 -8.67
C HIS A 412 -17.12 4.79 -7.87
N ASN A 413 -18.09 5.71 -7.91
CA ASN A 413 -18.10 6.87 -7.02
C ASN A 413 -18.81 6.51 -5.71
N THR A 414 -18.05 6.08 -4.71
CA THR A 414 -18.61 5.64 -3.43
C THR A 414 -18.48 6.66 -2.31
N THR A 415 -17.79 7.78 -2.54
CA THR A 415 -17.29 8.71 -1.51
C THR A 415 -16.21 8.13 -0.58
N MET A 416 -15.75 6.91 -0.83
CA MET A 416 -14.63 6.29 -0.12
C MET A 416 -13.32 6.55 -0.87
N GLN A 417 -12.18 6.48 -0.18
CA GLN A 417 -10.93 6.97 -0.76
C GLN A 417 -10.25 6.03 -1.76
N TRP A 418 -10.47 4.72 -1.67
CA TRP A 418 -9.90 3.73 -2.59
C TRP A 418 -10.89 3.39 -3.72
N ASP A 419 -11.40 4.44 -4.36
CA ASP A 419 -12.39 4.40 -5.42
C ASP A 419 -12.26 5.62 -6.33
N TRP A 420 -12.98 5.62 -7.46
CA TRP A 420 -13.05 6.81 -8.31
C TRP A 420 -13.61 8.01 -7.52
N PRO A 421 -13.03 9.22 -7.63
CA PRO A 421 -12.07 9.67 -8.65
C PRO A 421 -10.60 9.55 -8.26
N ASN A 422 -10.24 8.77 -7.25
CA ASN A 422 -8.87 8.71 -6.77
C ASN A 422 -8.02 7.69 -7.52
N GLY A 423 -6.76 8.05 -7.74
CA GLY A 423 -5.67 7.16 -8.10
C GLY A 423 -4.55 7.24 -7.08
N TRP A 424 -3.79 6.16 -6.94
CA TRP A 424 -2.78 6.01 -5.89
C TRP A 424 -1.39 5.68 -6.47
N PRO A 425 -0.32 6.29 -5.94
CA PRO A 425 1.05 6.00 -6.38
C PRO A 425 1.45 4.52 -6.34
N PRO A 426 1.17 3.75 -5.26
CA PRO A 426 1.41 2.32 -5.23
C PRO A 426 0.80 1.57 -6.42
N LEU A 427 -0.43 1.89 -6.78
CA LEU A 427 -1.16 1.20 -7.86
C LEU A 427 -0.63 1.57 -9.24
N THR A 428 -0.11 2.80 -9.38
CA THR A 428 0.59 3.24 -10.59
C THR A 428 1.89 2.47 -10.78
N PHE A 429 2.67 2.31 -9.71
CA PHE A 429 3.88 1.48 -9.71
C PHE A 429 3.60 0.05 -10.18
N ILE A 430 2.57 -0.57 -9.60
CA ILE A 430 2.17 -1.94 -9.93
C ILE A 430 1.76 -2.06 -11.40
N ALA A 431 0.99 -1.11 -11.92
CA ALA A 431 0.55 -1.14 -13.31
C ALA A 431 1.73 -1.04 -14.29
N ILE A 432 2.63 -0.08 -14.08
CA ILE A 432 3.82 0.08 -14.94
C ILE A 432 4.69 -1.18 -14.89
N GLN A 433 4.96 -1.73 -13.70
CA GLN A 433 5.73 -2.97 -13.57
C GLN A 433 5.06 -4.16 -14.27
N SER A 434 3.73 -4.25 -14.23
CA SER A 434 2.99 -5.26 -14.97
C SER A 434 3.14 -5.11 -16.48
N PHE A 435 3.10 -3.89 -17.01
CA PHE A 435 3.37 -3.62 -18.42
C PHE A 435 4.78 -4.07 -18.81
N GLN A 436 5.78 -3.67 -18.02
CA GLN A 436 7.19 -4.04 -18.23
C GLN A 436 7.40 -5.56 -18.22
N ASN A 437 6.80 -6.27 -17.26
CA ASN A 437 6.92 -7.73 -17.17
C ASN A 437 6.26 -8.44 -18.34
N ILE A 438 5.04 -8.05 -18.71
CA ILE A 438 4.35 -8.65 -19.87
C ILE A 438 5.12 -8.36 -21.16
N ASN A 439 5.58 -7.13 -21.35
CA ASN A 439 6.39 -6.76 -22.50
C ASN A 439 7.68 -7.61 -22.58
N ARG A 440 8.41 -7.74 -21.46
CA ARG A 440 9.59 -8.60 -21.36
C ARG A 440 9.28 -10.06 -21.72
N ILE A 441 8.19 -10.62 -21.20
CA ILE A 441 7.78 -12.01 -21.48
C ILE A 441 7.49 -12.19 -22.96
N LEU A 442 6.66 -11.31 -23.53
CA LEU A 442 6.25 -11.34 -24.93
C LEU A 442 7.46 -11.20 -25.87
N ASN A 443 8.39 -10.28 -25.58
CA ASN A 443 9.57 -10.01 -26.39
C ASN A 443 10.70 -11.03 -26.23
N SER A 444 10.84 -11.68 -25.06
CA SER A 444 11.85 -12.72 -24.83
C SER A 444 11.69 -13.96 -25.73
N GLN A 445 10.56 -14.07 -26.42
CA GLN A 445 10.19 -15.19 -27.27
C GLN A 445 9.93 -14.77 -28.73
N LEU A 446 10.37 -13.58 -29.14
CA LEU A 446 10.24 -13.10 -30.53
C LEU A 446 11.49 -13.42 -31.36
N ASN A 447 11.25 -13.90 -32.59
CA ASN A 447 12.25 -13.94 -33.67
C ASN A 447 12.05 -12.79 -34.68
N THR A 448 11.15 -11.84 -34.38
CA THR A 448 10.76 -10.74 -35.26
C THR A 448 10.89 -9.38 -34.55
N SER A 449 11.01 -8.31 -35.32
CA SER A 449 11.17 -6.93 -34.84
C SER A 449 9.85 -6.21 -34.53
N GLU A 450 8.70 -6.88 -34.62
CA GLU A 450 7.39 -6.26 -34.43
C GLU A 450 6.94 -6.42 -32.97
N ALA A 451 6.74 -5.29 -32.28
CA ALA A 451 6.35 -5.26 -30.87
C ALA A 451 4.90 -5.77 -30.68
N TYR A 452 4.67 -6.54 -29.61
CA TYR A 452 3.31 -6.91 -29.22
C TYR A 452 2.52 -5.69 -28.77
N LYS A 453 1.21 -5.74 -29.03
CA LYS A 453 0.26 -4.70 -28.67
C LYS A 453 -0.93 -5.28 -27.92
N THR A 454 -1.57 -4.43 -27.13
CA THR A 454 -2.85 -4.73 -26.50
C THR A 454 -3.96 -4.92 -27.53
N GLY A 455 -5.13 -5.37 -27.06
CA GLY A 455 -6.35 -5.41 -27.87
C GLY A 455 -6.85 -4.04 -28.32
N CYS A 456 -6.35 -2.97 -27.71
CA CYS A 456 -6.59 -1.58 -28.12
C CYS A 456 -5.51 -1.05 -29.08
N ASN A 457 -4.63 -1.92 -29.60
CA ASN A 457 -3.58 -1.60 -30.58
C ASN A 457 -2.49 -0.64 -30.08
N THR A 458 -2.21 -0.65 -28.77
CA THR A 458 -1.13 0.12 -28.16
C THR A 458 0.03 -0.79 -27.76
N SER A 459 1.27 -0.37 -28.02
CA SER A 459 2.44 -1.11 -27.53
C SER A 459 2.57 -0.96 -26.01
N PHE A 460 3.12 -1.97 -25.35
CA PHE A 460 3.36 -1.91 -23.91
C PHE A 460 4.32 -0.78 -23.52
N ASP A 461 5.35 -0.52 -24.35
CA ASP A 461 6.28 0.61 -24.17
C ASP A 461 5.56 1.97 -24.17
N HIS A 462 4.55 2.14 -25.03
CA HIS A 462 3.77 3.39 -25.07
C HIS A 462 2.83 3.52 -23.87
N LEU A 463 2.24 2.41 -23.41
CA LEU A 463 1.40 2.39 -22.20
C LEU A 463 2.18 2.75 -20.94
N GLU A 464 3.37 2.16 -20.76
CA GLU A 464 4.21 2.47 -19.61
C GLU A 464 4.71 3.91 -19.64
N GLN A 465 5.14 4.40 -20.80
CA GLN A 465 5.59 5.77 -21.00
C GLN A 465 4.48 6.77 -20.67
N ALA A 466 3.27 6.54 -21.18
CA ALA A 466 2.17 7.45 -20.98
C ALA A 466 1.68 7.48 -19.52
N LEU A 467 1.64 6.34 -18.83
CA LEU A 467 1.31 6.32 -17.40
C LEU A 467 2.43 6.95 -16.55
N ALA A 468 3.71 6.74 -16.91
CA ALA A 468 4.85 7.38 -16.28
C ALA A 468 4.80 8.91 -16.40
N ASP A 469 4.54 9.44 -17.61
CA ASP A 469 4.41 10.87 -17.85
C ASP A 469 3.23 11.47 -17.05
N ARG A 470 2.06 10.83 -17.07
CA ARG A 470 0.87 11.30 -16.32
C ARG A 470 1.10 11.31 -14.81
N TYR A 471 1.81 10.31 -14.30
CA TYR A 471 2.21 10.29 -12.89
C TYR A 471 3.20 11.39 -12.56
N ALA A 472 4.30 11.50 -13.30
CA ALA A 472 5.35 12.48 -13.06
C ALA A 472 4.75 13.90 -13.10
N ALA A 473 3.92 14.18 -14.11
CA ALA A 473 3.22 15.44 -14.21
C ALA A 473 2.22 15.68 -13.08
N SER A 474 1.45 14.68 -12.65
CA SER A 474 0.49 14.84 -11.55
C SER A 474 1.18 15.12 -10.22
N ALA A 475 2.25 14.39 -9.92
CA ALA A 475 3.03 14.59 -8.71
C ALA A 475 3.77 15.94 -8.73
N TYR A 476 4.47 16.26 -9.81
CA TYR A 476 5.18 17.54 -9.95
C TYR A 476 4.21 18.73 -9.88
N CYS A 477 3.12 18.70 -10.65
CA CYS A 477 2.20 19.82 -10.68
C CYS A 477 1.41 20.00 -9.38
N GLY A 478 1.10 18.92 -8.65
CA GLY A 478 0.52 19.04 -7.31
C GLY A 478 1.46 19.78 -6.34
N TRP A 479 2.73 19.39 -6.35
CA TRP A 479 3.79 20.04 -5.56
C TRP A 479 4.02 21.50 -5.98
N HIS A 480 4.11 21.76 -7.28
CA HIS A 480 4.35 23.09 -7.82
C HIS A 480 3.20 24.07 -7.54
N LYS A 481 1.94 23.63 -7.72
CA LYS A 481 0.74 24.45 -7.43
C LYS A 481 0.61 24.84 -5.97
N THR A 482 1.27 24.12 -5.07
CA THR A 482 1.31 24.42 -3.63
C THR A 482 2.56 25.16 -3.18
N GLY A 483 3.31 25.76 -4.12
CA GLY A 483 4.43 26.65 -3.82
C GLY A 483 5.81 26.07 -4.11
N GLY A 484 5.90 24.78 -4.45
CA GLY A 484 7.17 24.11 -4.76
C GLY A 484 7.86 24.71 -6.00
N SER A 485 9.18 24.87 -5.96
CA SER A 485 9.98 25.38 -7.06
C SER A 485 11.26 24.57 -7.27
N PRO A 486 11.55 24.11 -8.50
CA PRO A 486 12.74 23.30 -8.78
C PRO A 486 14.05 24.09 -8.74
N PHE A 487 14.00 25.42 -8.81
CA PHE A 487 15.19 26.28 -8.96
C PHE A 487 15.40 27.26 -7.81
N GLU A 488 14.35 27.59 -7.05
CA GLU A 488 14.39 28.62 -6.01
C GLU A 488 13.81 28.08 -4.71
N LYS A 489 14.41 28.47 -3.57
CA LYS A 489 13.78 28.26 -2.27
C LYS A 489 12.68 29.30 -2.08
N THR A 490 11.44 28.85 -2.13
CA THR A 490 10.23 29.63 -1.84
C THR A 490 9.94 29.63 -0.33
N MET A 491 9.03 30.50 0.12
CA MET A 491 8.57 30.48 1.52
C MET A 491 7.76 29.21 1.86
N ASP A 492 7.12 28.62 0.86
CA ASP A 492 6.41 27.35 0.94
C ASP A 492 7.08 26.37 -0.04
N ASP A 493 7.67 25.29 0.48
CA ASP A 493 8.47 24.31 -0.27
C ASP A 493 7.60 23.31 -1.07
N GLY A 494 6.30 23.61 -1.22
CA GLY A 494 5.33 22.77 -1.91
C GLY A 494 4.95 21.52 -1.12
N HIS A 495 3.89 20.85 -1.58
CA HIS A 495 3.36 19.65 -0.92
C HIS A 495 3.23 18.48 -1.89
N MET A 496 3.85 17.36 -1.51
CA MET A 496 3.59 16.07 -2.12
C MET A 496 2.36 15.44 -1.47
N PHE A 497 1.51 14.78 -2.25
CA PHE A 497 0.21 14.29 -1.78
C PHE A 497 0.14 12.77 -1.69
N GLU A 498 -0.72 12.28 -0.80
CA GLU A 498 -1.05 10.86 -0.61
C GLU A 498 -1.64 10.22 -1.88
N LYS A 499 -2.53 10.93 -2.58
CA LYS A 499 -3.34 10.43 -3.71
C LYS A 499 -3.73 11.58 -4.66
N PHE A 500 -4.12 11.24 -5.89
CA PHE A 500 -4.42 12.21 -6.96
C PHE A 500 -5.82 12.00 -7.54
N ASP A 501 -6.45 13.09 -8.03
CA ASP A 501 -7.69 13.01 -8.81
C ASP A 501 -7.36 12.56 -10.24
N VAL A 502 -7.95 11.45 -10.68
CA VAL A 502 -7.67 10.89 -12.02
C VAL A 502 -8.31 11.70 -13.15
N ASN A 503 -9.25 12.59 -12.85
CA ASN A 503 -9.88 13.43 -13.87
C ASN A 503 -9.00 14.62 -14.28
N SER A 504 -7.90 14.88 -13.58
CA SER A 504 -7.07 16.07 -13.84
C SER A 504 -5.63 15.95 -13.34
N ILE A 505 -4.68 16.44 -14.14
CA ILE A 505 -3.26 16.46 -13.76
C ILE A 505 -3.02 17.48 -12.66
N GLY A 506 -2.29 17.05 -11.62
CA GLY A 506 -1.82 17.91 -10.54
C GLY A 506 -2.86 18.22 -9.47
N ASN A 507 -4.08 17.69 -9.59
CA ASN A 507 -5.10 17.86 -8.57
C ASN A 507 -4.99 16.74 -7.52
N ILE A 508 -5.16 17.13 -6.27
CA ILE A 508 -5.18 16.22 -5.13
C ILE A 508 -6.46 15.37 -5.15
N GLY A 509 -6.33 14.08 -4.83
CA GLY A 509 -7.49 13.23 -4.63
C GLY A 509 -8.21 13.55 -3.32
N GLY A 510 -9.51 13.24 -3.22
CA GLY A 510 -10.36 13.58 -2.08
C GLY A 510 -10.93 12.35 -1.38
N GLN A 511 -12.09 12.54 -0.75
CA GLN A 511 -12.96 11.47 -0.22
C GLN A 511 -12.33 10.63 0.92
N GLY A 512 -13.16 9.80 1.58
CA GLY A 512 -12.76 8.97 2.72
C GLY A 512 -13.04 9.58 4.09
N GLU A 513 -12.46 8.97 5.14
CA GLU A 513 -12.72 9.30 6.55
C GLU A 513 -11.93 10.51 7.06
N TYR A 514 -10.94 10.99 6.30
CA TYR A 514 -10.08 12.09 6.69
C TYR A 514 -9.70 12.97 5.49
N ILE A 515 -9.30 14.21 5.78
CA ILE A 515 -8.79 15.13 4.75
C ILE A 515 -7.50 14.57 4.13
N PRO A 516 -7.27 14.73 2.81
CA PRO A 516 -6.05 14.25 2.17
C PRO A 516 -4.77 14.68 2.89
N GLN A 517 -3.78 13.79 2.97
CA GLN A 517 -2.53 14.04 3.70
C GLN A 517 -1.40 14.55 2.78
N ILE A 518 -0.49 15.33 3.37
CA ILE A 518 0.70 15.89 2.72
C ILE A 518 1.98 15.18 3.19
N GLY A 519 2.99 15.05 2.35
CA GLY A 519 4.27 14.40 2.67
C GLY A 519 5.01 13.88 1.43
N PHE A 520 4.46 12.97 0.62
CA PHE A 520 3.95 11.69 1.12
C PHE A 520 4.94 10.59 0.71
N GLY A 521 5.36 9.74 1.64
CA GLY A 521 6.52 8.84 1.49
C GLY A 521 6.48 7.94 0.26
N TRP A 522 5.35 7.26 -0.02
CA TRP A 522 5.25 6.44 -1.23
C TRP A 522 5.25 7.28 -2.51
N THR A 523 4.82 8.54 -2.45
CA THR A 523 4.67 9.39 -3.63
C THR A 523 6.06 9.82 -4.06
N ASN A 524 6.87 10.18 -3.08
CA ASN A 524 8.27 10.50 -3.27
C ASN A 524 9.02 9.28 -3.83
N GLY A 525 8.83 8.10 -3.21
CA GLY A 525 9.47 6.87 -3.67
C GLY A 525 9.09 6.43 -5.10
N VAL A 526 7.80 6.53 -5.45
CA VAL A 526 7.32 6.19 -6.80
C VAL A 526 7.76 7.23 -7.83
N ALA A 527 7.76 8.52 -7.51
CA ALA A 527 8.27 9.57 -8.38
C ALA A 527 9.76 9.37 -8.70
N MET A 528 10.59 9.13 -7.68
CA MET A 528 12.02 8.87 -7.88
C MET A 528 12.24 7.64 -8.75
N TRP A 529 11.49 6.56 -8.52
CA TRP A 529 11.59 5.37 -9.35
C TRP A 529 11.18 5.62 -10.81
N ILE A 530 10.12 6.39 -11.06
CA ILE A 530 9.68 6.73 -12.41
C ILE A 530 10.76 7.56 -13.13
N LEU A 531 11.31 8.59 -12.50
CA LEU A 531 12.32 9.45 -13.15
C LEU A 531 13.67 8.76 -13.34
N ASP A 532 14.04 7.79 -12.49
CA ASP A 532 15.19 6.92 -12.72
C ASP A 532 14.97 5.95 -13.90
N THR A 533 13.76 5.41 -14.01
CA THR A 533 13.39 4.41 -15.03
C THR A 533 13.17 5.04 -16.41
N PHE A 534 12.51 6.19 -16.48
CA PHE A 534 12.10 6.88 -17.71
C PHE A 534 12.85 8.19 -17.87
N ARG A 535 14.00 8.18 -18.56
CA ARG A 535 14.91 9.33 -18.64
C ARG A 535 14.48 10.45 -19.60
N ASN A 536 13.48 10.20 -20.43
CA ASN A 536 13.04 11.11 -21.49
C ASN A 536 11.75 11.88 -21.15
N LEU A 537 11.25 11.75 -19.91
CA LEU A 537 10.06 12.47 -19.46
C LEU A 537 10.27 13.99 -19.55
N LYS A 538 9.20 14.72 -19.87
CA LYS A 538 9.21 16.19 -19.97
C LYS A 538 8.25 16.82 -18.97
N ALA A 539 8.72 17.84 -18.28
CA ALA A 539 7.91 18.56 -17.32
C ALA A 539 6.83 19.40 -18.02
N PRO A 540 5.60 19.47 -17.49
CA PRO A 540 4.58 20.38 -17.99
C PRO A 540 5.04 21.84 -17.84
N ARG A 541 4.80 22.68 -18.85
CA ARG A 541 5.29 24.07 -18.86
C ARG A 541 4.61 24.98 -17.83
N ASP A 542 3.31 24.82 -17.63
CA ASP A 542 2.49 25.73 -16.80
C ASP A 542 1.61 24.99 -15.78
N CYS A 543 1.64 23.66 -15.73
CA CYS A 543 0.76 22.84 -14.91
C CYS A 543 -0.75 23.15 -15.07
N MET A 544 -1.11 23.84 -16.16
CA MET A 544 -2.48 24.17 -16.58
C MET A 544 -2.86 23.40 -17.84
N GLN A 545 -1.90 22.92 -18.62
CA GLN A 545 -2.16 22.07 -19.78
C GLN A 545 -2.84 20.75 -19.37
N MET A 546 -3.97 20.44 -20.02
CA MET A 546 -4.43 19.06 -20.10
C MET A 546 -3.38 18.27 -20.86
N ILE A 547 -2.67 17.39 -20.17
CA ILE A 547 -1.72 16.48 -20.80
C ILE A 547 -2.55 15.41 -21.52
N THR A 548 -2.95 15.69 -22.75
CA THR A 548 -3.43 14.66 -23.67
C THR A 548 -2.21 13.96 -24.24
N ILE A 549 -1.61 13.06 -23.46
CA ILE A 549 -0.78 12.03 -24.09
C ILE A 549 -1.77 11.10 -24.76
N ASP A 550 -1.76 11.17 -26.09
CA ASP A 550 -2.55 10.32 -26.98
C ASP A 550 -2.11 8.88 -26.74
N ILE A 551 -2.84 8.18 -25.87
CA ILE A 551 -2.82 6.73 -25.75
C ILE A 551 -3.99 6.24 -26.57
#